data_AF-A0A3D2VLD4-F1
#
_entry.id   AF-A0A3D2VLD4-F1
#
_cell.length_a   1.000
_cell.length_b   1.000
_cell.length_c   1.000
_cell.angle_alpha   90.00
_cell.angle_beta   90.00
_cell.angle_gamma   90.00
#
_symmetry.space_group_name_H-M   'P 1'
#
loop_
_entity.id
_entity.type
_entity.pdbx_description
1 polymer ?
#
loop_
_entity_poly.entity_id
_entity_poly.type
_entity_poly.pdbx_seq_one_letter_code
_entity_poly.pdbx_strand_id
1 'polypeptide(L)' 'LDATPNKSRLGANAILGVSLAVAHAAALSADLPLFRYIGGPNAHTMPVPMMNIL' A
#
# COMPACT_ATOMS: atom_id res chain seq x y z
N LEU A 1 15.96 8.47 -6.73
CA LEU A 1 16.17 8.39 -5.27
C LEU A 1 17.00 7.16 -4.88
N ASP A 2 16.56 5.94 -5.17
CA ASP A 2 17.40 4.74 -4.97
C ASP A 2 18.35 4.45 -6.16
N ALA A 3 17.86 4.63 -7.40
CA ALA A 3 18.57 4.45 -8.68
C ALA A 3 19.13 3.04 -8.96
N THR A 4 18.98 2.09 -8.04
CA THR A 4 19.28 0.68 -8.32
C THR A 4 17.98 -0.06 -8.70
N PRO A 5 18.03 -1.01 -9.64
CA PRO A 5 16.83 -1.76 -10.04
C PRO A 5 16.22 -2.53 -8.86
N ASN A 6 17.08 -3.01 -7.95
CA ASN A 6 16.68 -3.86 -6.83
C ASN A 6 16.42 -3.11 -5.53
N LYS A 7 16.38 -1.77 -5.55
CA LYS A 7 16.15 -0.98 -4.33
C LYS A 7 17.18 -1.26 -3.23
N SER A 8 18.42 -1.58 -3.61
CA SER A 8 19.45 -2.09 -2.71
C SER A 8 20.17 -0.99 -1.92
N ARG A 9 20.14 0.26 -2.38
CA ARG A 9 20.90 1.36 -1.78
C ARG A 9 20.19 1.96 -0.57
N LEU A 10 18.88 2.12 -0.67
CA LEU A 10 17.98 2.60 0.40
C LEU A 10 17.25 1.45 1.10
N GLY A 11 17.20 0.28 0.47
CA GLY A 11 16.46 -0.89 0.94
C GLY A 11 14.99 -0.85 0.51
N ALA A 12 14.51 -1.96 -0.05
CA ALA A 12 13.11 -2.10 -0.47
C ALA A 12 12.13 -1.87 0.69
N ASN A 13 12.50 -2.30 1.91
CA ASN A 13 11.67 -2.15 3.11
C ASN A 13 11.47 -0.68 3.50
N ALA A 14 12.51 0.15 3.38
CA ALA A 14 12.42 1.58 3.70
C ALA A 14 11.55 2.32 2.68
N ILE A 15 11.72 2.01 1.39
CA ILE A 15 10.92 2.59 0.31
C ILE A 15 9.44 2.17 0.46
N LEU A 16 9.19 0.89 0.75
CA LEU A 16 7.85 0.37 0.96
C LEU A 16 7.18 1.03 2.18
N GLY A 17 7.91 1.16 3.29
CA GLY A 17 7.40 1.80 4.50
C GLY A 17 6.95 3.24 4.26
N VAL A 18 7.79 4.05 3.61
CA VAL A 18 7.44 5.44 3.26
C VAL A 18 6.27 5.47 2.28
N SER A 19 6.26 4.60 1.27
CA SER A 19 5.18 4.55 0.27
C SER A 19 3.82 4.24 0.90
N LEU A 20 3.77 3.28 1.82
CA LEU A 20 2.53 2.92 2.52
C LEU A 20 2.09 4.04 3.47
N ALA A 21 3.01 4.63 4.22
CA ALA A 21 2.70 5.74 5.13
C ALA A 21 2.09 6.93 4.37
N VAL A 22 2.61 7.27 3.19
CA VAL A 22 2.05 8.32 2.33
C VAL A 22 0.65 7.98 1.85
N ALA A 23 0.39 6.74 1.44
CA ALA A 23 -0.95 6.31 1.02
C ALA A 23 -1.97 6.41 2.16
N HIS A 24 -1.59 6.01 3.37
CA HIS A 24 -2.42 6.16 4.57
C HIS A 24 -2.68 7.63 4.92
N ALA A 25 -1.64 8.48 4.92
CA ALA A 25 -1.79 9.90 5.20
C ALA A 25 -2.69 10.60 4.18
N ALA A 26 -2.55 10.27 2.90
CA ALA A 26 -3.39 10.83 1.85
C ALA A 26 -4.86 10.38 1.97
N ALA A 27 -5.11 9.12 2.29
CA ALA A 27 -6.46 8.62 2.59
C ALA A 27 -7.10 9.36 3.76
N LEU A 28 -6.35 9.59 4.85
CA LEU A 28 -6.79 10.37 6.01
C LEU A 28 -7.10 11.82 5.62
N SER A 29 -6.25 12.46 4.80
CA SER A 29 -6.49 13.84 4.35
C SER A 29 -7.71 13.98 3.43
N ALA A 30 -8.06 12.91 2.70
CA ALA A 30 -9.23 12.87 1.84
C ALA A 30 -10.50 12.43 2.58
N ASP A 31 -10.41 12.17 3.89
CA ASP A 31 -11.47 11.60 4.73
C ASP A 31 -12.07 10.31 4.16
N LEU A 32 -11.21 9.49 3.56
CA LEU A 32 -11.57 8.22 2.93
C LEU A 32 -10.88 7.06 3.64
N PRO A 33 -11.58 5.93 3.84
CA PRO A 33 -10.90 4.70 4.25
C PRO A 33 -9.94 4.24 3.14
N LEU A 34 -8.81 3.65 3.54
CA LEU A 34 -7.70 3.31 2.62
C LEU A 34 -8.15 2.50 1.39
N PHE A 35 -9.05 1.53 1.57
CA PHE A 35 -9.52 0.69 0.46
C PHE A 35 -10.28 1.50 -0.61
N ARG A 36 -10.99 2.57 -0.22
CA ARG A 36 -11.65 3.49 -1.15
C ARG A 36 -10.67 4.46 -1.77
N TYR A 37 -9.69 4.93 -1.00
CA TYR A 37 -8.64 5.79 -1.53
C TYR A 37 -7.81 5.08 -2.62
N ILE A 38 -7.51 3.79 -2.43
CA ILE A 38 -6.73 2.99 -3.40
C ILE A 38 -7.61 2.41 -4.52
N GLY A 39 -8.75 1.81 -4.19
CA GLY A 39 -9.60 1.09 -5.14
C GLY A 39 -10.65 1.96 -5.84
N GLY A 40 -10.73 3.24 -5.49
CA GLY A 40 -11.69 4.18 -6.05
C GLY A 40 -13.15 3.90 -5.64
N PRO A 41 -14.13 4.51 -6.35
CA PRO A 41 -15.55 4.45 -5.98
C PRO A 41 -16.14 3.04 -6.07
N ASN A 42 -15.54 2.15 -6.86
CA ASN A 42 -15.99 0.76 -7.03
C ASN A 42 -15.23 -0.24 -6.15
N ALA A 43 -14.50 0.20 -5.12
CA ALA A 43 -13.84 -0.70 -4.17
C ALA A 43 -14.85 -1.37 -3.23
N HIS A 44 -15.44 -2.48 -3.65
CA HIS A 44 -16.48 -3.19 -2.89
C HIS A 44 -16.33 -4.73 -2.86
N THR A 45 -15.46 -5.29 -3.69
CA THR A 45 -15.23 -6.74 -3.73
C THR A 45 -14.38 -7.17 -2.54
N MET A 46 -14.91 -8.06 -1.71
CA MET A 46 -14.13 -8.74 -0.67
C MET A 46 -13.44 -9.97 -1.28
N PRO A 47 -12.11 -10.12 -1.15
CA PRO A 47 -11.41 -11.30 -1.63
C PRO A 47 -11.77 -12.53 -0.79
N VAL A 48 -11.83 -13.71 -1.42
CA VAL A 48 -11.99 -14.98 -0.72
C VAL A 48 -10.70 -15.28 0.05
N PRO A 49 -10.75 -15.58 1.36
CA PRO A 49 -9.55 -15.85 2.15
C PRO A 49 -8.94 -17.20 1.75
N MET A 50 -7.66 -17.20 1.36
CA MET A 50 -6.85 -18.41 1.24
C MET A 50 -6.11 -18.63 2.56
N MET A 51 -6.55 -19.61 3.36
CA MET A 51 -5.95 -19.91 4.66
C MET A 51 -4.72 -20.80 4.50
N ASN A 52 -3.57 -20.39 5.05
CA ASN A 52 -2.39 -21.25 5.16
C ASN A 52 -2.53 -22.18 6.37
N ILE A 53 -2.70 -23.48 6.16
CA ILE A 53 -3.11 -24.48 7.18
C ILE A 53 -2.04 -25.54 7.51
N LEU A 54 -0.80 -25.39 7.03
CA LEU A 54 0.31 -26.33 7.27
C LEU A 54 1.53 -25.62 7.85
#